data_AF-A0A7U5YQF8-F1
#
_entry.id   AF-A0A7U5YQF8-F1
#
_cell.length_a   1.000
_cell.length_b   1.000
_cell.length_c   1.000
_cell.angle_alpha   90.00
_cell.angle_beta   90.00
_cell.angle_gamma   90.00
#
_symmetry.space_group_name_H-M   'P 1'
#
loop_
_entity.id
_entity.type
_entity.pdbx_description
1 polymer ?
#
loop_
_entity_poly.entity_id
_entity_poly.type
_entity_poly.pdbx_seq_one_letter_code
_entity_poly.pdbx_strand_id
1 'polypeptide(L)'
;MSHFTVLVIGNNPEQALAPYHEFECTGIDDRYIREIDITEEVRGDVKEQGSVEESVIYNLGDDSIVSDESELDLADQHKFGYAIIRNGELIKAVRRTNPNAKWDWYCLGGRWDGFFLHKNGMLTNSLRKGDIDLAGMLSDKAIEAKRDYEKFAGAVSGHEFPRTWTSVRAEIKDIDKAREFYKSQPAIKSIKEAGINLLFECAVEHYGDDEQAYVIRQVNCVLSPYAIIHEGNWISKGEMGWFGLFEDEVTQYQWNEKVSELISKLQDETMLSLYDCHV
;
A
#
# COMPACT_ATOMS: atom_id res chain seq x y z
N MET A 1 -3.86 -1.07 -7.35
CA MET A 1 -2.43 -1.33 -7.61
C MET A 1 -2.30 -2.84 -7.64
N SER A 2 -1.72 -3.45 -8.68
CA SER A 2 -1.53 -4.90 -8.70
C SER A 2 -0.25 -5.34 -8.01
N HIS A 3 0.75 -4.45 -7.85
CA HIS A 3 2.00 -4.76 -7.16
C HIS A 3 2.39 -3.68 -6.18
N PHE A 4 3.03 -4.07 -5.09
CA PHE A 4 3.46 -3.17 -4.03
C PHE A 4 4.64 -3.75 -3.23
N THR A 5 5.37 -2.88 -2.52
CA THR A 5 6.56 -3.27 -1.76
C THR A 5 6.23 -3.61 -0.31
N VAL A 6 6.79 -4.72 0.17
CA VAL A 6 6.72 -5.13 1.58
C VAL A 6 8.14 -5.27 2.11
N LEU A 7 8.48 -4.48 3.14
CA LEU A 7 9.73 -4.62 3.86
C LEU A 7 9.54 -5.57 5.04
N VAL A 8 10.21 -6.71 5.03
CA VAL A 8 10.23 -7.64 6.16
C VAL A 8 11.44 -7.37 7.04
N ILE A 9 11.18 -7.13 8.34
CA ILE A 9 12.19 -6.85 9.35
C ILE A 9 12.37 -8.10 10.21
N GLY A 10 13.44 -8.86 9.98
CA GLY A 10 13.74 -10.10 10.70
C GLY A 10 14.40 -11.16 9.83
N ASN A 11 14.75 -12.29 10.45
CA ASN A 11 15.56 -13.34 9.80
C ASN A 11 14.75 -14.41 9.05
N ASN A 12 13.42 -14.46 9.22
CA ASN A 12 12.56 -15.50 8.66
C ASN A 12 11.45 -14.89 7.80
N PRO A 13 11.77 -14.32 6.64
CA PRO A 13 10.81 -13.51 5.89
C PRO A 13 9.63 -14.31 5.35
N GLU A 14 9.84 -15.55 4.90
CA GLU A 14 8.76 -16.42 4.42
C GLU A 14 7.77 -16.74 5.54
N GLN A 15 8.28 -16.98 6.76
CA GLN A 15 7.44 -17.21 7.94
C GLN A 15 6.65 -15.94 8.33
N ALA A 16 7.24 -14.76 8.12
CA ALA A 16 6.61 -13.49 8.41
C ALA A 16 5.52 -13.14 7.39
N LEU A 17 5.68 -13.52 6.12
CA LEU A 17 4.70 -13.32 5.05
C LEU A 17 3.54 -14.32 5.09
N ALA A 18 3.79 -15.56 5.54
CA ALA A 18 2.81 -16.65 5.56
C ALA A 18 1.43 -16.30 6.16
N PRO A 19 1.27 -15.51 7.23
CA PRO A 19 -0.05 -15.16 7.76
C PRO A 19 -0.96 -14.39 6.81
N TYR A 20 -0.42 -13.84 5.72
CA TYR A 20 -1.09 -12.82 4.90
C TYR A 20 -1.35 -13.29 3.46
N HIS A 21 -1.25 -14.59 3.18
CA HIS A 21 -1.56 -15.12 1.85
C HIS A 21 -3.07 -15.14 1.57
N GLU A 22 -3.44 -14.91 0.32
CA GLU A 22 -4.79 -15.12 -0.19
C GLU A 22 -4.99 -16.61 -0.50
N PHE A 23 -5.97 -17.20 0.16
CA PHE A 23 -6.16 -18.64 0.13
C PHE A 23 -6.64 -19.11 -1.25
N GLU A 24 -7.57 -18.35 -1.82
CA GLU A 24 -8.21 -18.57 -3.11
C GLU A 24 -7.20 -18.60 -4.26
N CYS A 25 -6.08 -17.88 -4.12
CA CYS A 25 -5.01 -17.82 -5.11
C CYS A 25 -3.89 -18.84 -4.83
N THR A 26 -3.45 -18.97 -3.58
CA THR A 26 -2.34 -19.88 -3.24
C THR A 26 -2.76 -21.33 -3.11
N GLY A 27 -4.02 -21.57 -2.73
CA GLY A 27 -4.53 -22.88 -2.37
C GLY A 27 -3.85 -23.51 -1.16
N ILE A 28 -3.10 -22.76 -0.35
CA ILE A 28 -2.39 -23.29 0.82
C ILE A 28 -3.35 -23.36 2.00
N ASP A 29 -3.83 -24.56 2.32
CA ASP A 29 -4.71 -24.79 3.46
C ASP A 29 -3.88 -24.97 4.75
N ASP A 30 -3.74 -23.89 5.50
CA ASP A 30 -2.95 -23.84 6.72
C ASP A 30 -3.71 -23.23 7.91
N ARG A 31 -3.00 -22.99 9.02
CA ARG A 31 -3.57 -22.49 10.28
C ARG A 31 -4.19 -21.09 10.19
N TYR A 32 -3.99 -20.36 9.09
CA TYR A 32 -4.52 -19.01 8.90
C TYR A 32 -5.90 -19.02 8.24
N ILE A 33 -6.29 -20.14 7.62
CA ILE A 33 -7.59 -20.29 6.98
C ILE A 33 -8.70 -20.40 8.04
N ARG A 34 -9.79 -19.68 7.79
CA ARG A 34 -10.99 -19.66 8.63
C ARG A 34 -12.21 -20.00 7.81
N GLU A 35 -13.14 -20.71 8.45
CA GLU A 35 -14.50 -20.90 7.96
C GLU A 35 -15.37 -19.75 8.47
N ILE A 36 -15.95 -18.99 7.54
CA ILE A 36 -16.83 -17.87 7.82
C ILE A 36 -18.23 -18.27 7.36
N ASP A 37 -19.19 -18.25 8.30
CA ASP A 37 -20.60 -18.45 7.97
C ASP A 37 -21.12 -17.21 7.23
N ILE A 38 -21.50 -17.40 5.97
CA ILE A 38 -22.03 -16.36 5.08
C ILE A 38 -23.48 -16.64 4.70
N THR A 39 -24.19 -17.47 5.46
CA THR A 39 -25.55 -17.92 5.13
C THR A 39 -26.52 -16.75 4.95
N GLU A 40 -26.44 -15.74 5.81
CA GLU A 40 -27.32 -14.56 5.73
C GLU A 40 -26.91 -13.58 4.61
N GLU A 41 -25.63 -13.50 4.26
CA GLU A 41 -25.12 -12.75 3.10
C GLU A 41 -25.73 -13.34 1.81
N VAL A 42 -25.58 -14.66 1.62
CA VAL A 42 -26.16 -15.38 0.48
C VAL A 42 -27.68 -15.24 0.43
N ARG A 43 -28.39 -15.28 1.57
CA ARG A 43 -29.85 -15.04 1.60
C ARG A 43 -30.22 -13.63 1.15
N GLY A 44 -29.42 -12.62 1.52
CA GLY A 44 -29.62 -11.23 1.11
C GLY A 44 -29.61 -11.05 -0.41
N ASP A 45 -28.74 -11.79 -1.09
CA ASP A 45 -28.51 -11.64 -2.53
C ASP A 45 -29.51 -12.41 -3.41
N VAL A 46 -30.31 -13.34 -2.85
CA VAL A 46 -31.26 -14.18 -3.59
C VAL A 46 -32.21 -13.36 -4.47
N LYS A 47 -32.68 -12.22 -3.99
CA LYS A 47 -33.61 -11.37 -4.75
C LYS A 47 -32.94 -10.76 -5.99
N GLU A 48 -31.66 -10.44 -5.90
CA GLU A 48 -30.88 -9.86 -7.00
C GLU A 48 -30.44 -10.93 -7.99
N GLN A 49 -29.95 -12.07 -7.49
CA GLN A 49 -29.46 -13.17 -8.33
C GLN A 49 -30.57 -14.06 -8.90
N GLY A 50 -31.79 -14.00 -8.33
CA GLY A 50 -32.99 -14.63 -8.87
C GLY A 50 -33.32 -16.02 -8.29
N SER A 51 -32.35 -16.75 -7.77
CA SER A 51 -32.56 -18.00 -7.02
C SER A 51 -31.54 -18.18 -5.89
N VAL A 52 -31.75 -19.20 -5.06
CA VAL A 52 -30.80 -19.58 -4.01
C VAL A 52 -29.51 -20.12 -4.64
N GLU A 53 -29.62 -20.96 -5.65
CA GLU A 53 -28.48 -21.55 -6.36
C GLU A 53 -27.63 -20.47 -7.02
N GLU A 54 -28.24 -19.54 -7.77
CA GLU A 54 -27.53 -18.42 -8.41
C GLU A 54 -26.85 -17.51 -7.37
N SER A 55 -27.49 -17.32 -6.22
CA SER A 55 -26.89 -16.56 -5.11
C SER A 55 -25.67 -17.25 -4.50
N VAL A 56 -25.71 -18.57 -4.35
CA VAL A 56 -24.54 -19.36 -3.91
C VAL A 56 -23.43 -19.27 -4.95
N ILE A 57 -23.75 -19.47 -6.23
CA ILE A 57 -22.79 -19.41 -7.33
C ILE A 57 -22.09 -18.05 -7.37
N TYR A 58 -22.84 -16.96 -7.22
CA TYR A 58 -22.29 -15.61 -7.16
C TYR A 58 -21.28 -15.43 -6.00
N ASN A 59 -21.56 -16.02 -4.84
CA ASN A 59 -20.78 -15.84 -3.62
C ASN A 59 -19.62 -16.81 -3.43
N LEU A 60 -19.73 -18.03 -3.95
CA LEU A 60 -18.83 -19.17 -3.67
C LEU A 60 -18.37 -19.93 -4.93
N GLY A 61 -18.94 -19.65 -6.10
CA GLY A 61 -18.64 -20.32 -7.36
C GLY A 61 -19.50 -21.56 -7.65
N ASP A 62 -19.46 -22.01 -8.91
CA ASP A 62 -20.33 -23.05 -9.48
C ASP A 62 -20.28 -24.40 -8.74
N ASP A 63 -19.10 -24.82 -8.29
CA ASP A 63 -18.87 -26.16 -7.74
C ASP A 63 -19.04 -26.24 -6.21
N SER A 64 -19.66 -25.23 -5.59
CA SER A 64 -19.74 -25.09 -4.13
C SER A 64 -20.97 -25.75 -3.48
N ILE A 65 -21.95 -26.21 -4.25
CA ILE A 65 -23.24 -26.70 -3.73
C ILE A 65 -23.22 -28.20 -3.47
N VAL A 66 -23.59 -28.60 -2.25
CA VAL A 66 -23.83 -29.98 -1.84
C VAL A 66 -25.22 -30.14 -1.20
N SER A 67 -25.72 -31.38 -1.13
CA SER A 67 -26.98 -31.68 -0.44
C SER A 67 -26.79 -32.09 1.03
N ASP A 68 -25.61 -32.59 1.37
CA ASP A 68 -25.25 -33.03 2.73
C ASP A 68 -23.78 -32.79 3.06
N GLU A 69 -23.44 -32.66 4.35
CA GLU A 69 -22.05 -32.48 4.80
C GLU A 69 -21.15 -33.65 4.42
N SER A 70 -21.70 -34.86 4.26
CA SER A 70 -20.93 -36.04 3.83
C SER A 70 -20.45 -35.99 2.38
N GLU A 71 -20.96 -35.06 1.57
CA GLU A 71 -20.55 -34.85 0.17
C GLU A 71 -19.40 -33.83 0.04
N LEU A 72 -18.98 -33.21 1.14
CA LEU A 72 -17.94 -32.18 1.12
C LEU A 72 -16.56 -32.77 0.83
N ASP A 73 -15.92 -32.19 -0.18
CA ASP A 73 -14.52 -32.38 -0.53
C ASP A 73 -13.74 -31.08 -0.33
N LEU A 74 -13.31 -30.84 0.91
CA LEU A 74 -12.56 -29.65 1.29
C LEU A 74 -11.10 -29.64 0.79
N ALA A 75 -10.64 -30.77 0.22
CA ALA A 75 -9.28 -30.88 -0.31
C ALA A 75 -9.20 -30.42 -1.77
N ASP A 76 -10.32 -30.51 -2.51
CA ASP A 76 -10.38 -30.17 -3.93
C ASP A 76 -11.63 -29.32 -4.26
N GLN A 77 -12.77 -29.96 -4.58
CA GLN A 77 -13.92 -29.27 -5.16
C GLN A 77 -14.50 -28.13 -4.29
N HIS A 78 -14.56 -28.32 -2.98
CA HIS A 78 -15.16 -27.38 -2.02
C HIS A 78 -14.11 -26.64 -1.19
N LYS A 79 -12.89 -26.54 -1.74
CA LYS A 79 -11.72 -26.02 -1.02
C LYS A 79 -11.90 -24.60 -0.53
N PHE A 80 -12.48 -23.71 -1.33
CA PHE A 80 -12.64 -22.28 -0.99
C PHE A 80 -13.97 -21.94 -0.33
N GLY A 81 -14.87 -22.90 -0.24
CA GLY A 81 -16.18 -22.70 0.37
C GLY A 81 -17.19 -23.70 -0.15
N TYR A 82 -18.34 -23.73 0.53
CA TYR A 82 -19.43 -24.63 0.21
C TYR A 82 -20.76 -24.08 0.68
N ALA A 83 -21.85 -24.54 0.07
CA ALA A 83 -23.19 -24.34 0.56
C ALA A 83 -23.96 -25.66 0.60
N ILE A 84 -24.80 -25.82 1.61
CA ILE A 84 -25.69 -26.97 1.75
C ILE A 84 -27.10 -26.51 1.37
N ILE A 85 -27.60 -27.05 0.25
CA ILE A 85 -28.97 -26.81 -0.21
C ILE A 85 -29.77 -28.11 -0.08
N ARG A 86 -30.91 -28.06 0.62
CA ARG A 86 -31.80 -29.22 0.77
C ARG A 86 -33.20 -28.83 0.35
N ASN A 87 -33.77 -29.60 -0.59
CA ASN A 87 -35.12 -29.36 -1.11
C ASN A 87 -35.32 -27.91 -1.64
N GLY A 88 -34.27 -27.31 -2.21
CA GLY A 88 -34.29 -25.93 -2.70
C GLY A 88 -34.14 -24.84 -1.63
N GLU A 89 -33.90 -25.21 -0.37
CA GLU A 89 -33.67 -24.27 0.72
C GLU A 89 -32.19 -24.21 1.12
N LEU A 90 -31.67 -23.00 1.31
CA LEU A 90 -30.32 -22.78 1.83
C LEU A 90 -30.26 -23.08 3.33
N ILE A 91 -29.53 -24.14 3.68
CA ILE A 91 -29.32 -24.57 5.06
C ILE A 91 -28.10 -23.87 5.67
N LYS A 92 -27.00 -23.79 4.93
CA LYS A 92 -25.73 -23.22 5.38
C LYS A 92 -24.90 -22.79 4.17
N ALA A 93 -24.19 -21.68 4.26
CA ALA A 93 -23.13 -21.31 3.34
C ALA A 93 -21.87 -20.91 4.12
N VAL A 94 -20.72 -21.44 3.72
CA VAL A 94 -19.43 -21.22 4.36
C VAL A 94 -18.41 -20.78 3.33
N ARG A 95 -17.76 -19.65 3.58
CA ARG A 95 -16.56 -19.21 2.87
C ARG A 95 -15.33 -19.68 3.65
N ARG A 96 -14.38 -20.33 2.99
CA ARG A 96 -13.08 -20.67 3.56
C ARG A 96 -12.07 -19.68 3.01
N THR A 97 -11.53 -18.82 3.87
CA THR A 97 -10.62 -17.75 3.43
C THR A 97 -9.61 -17.37 4.52
N ASN A 98 -8.58 -16.62 4.17
CA ASN A 98 -7.68 -16.01 5.14
C ASN A 98 -8.16 -14.58 5.46
N PRO A 99 -8.70 -14.31 6.66
CA PRO A 99 -9.19 -12.96 6.99
C PRO A 99 -8.07 -11.90 7.06
N ASN A 100 -6.80 -12.32 7.08
CA ASN A 100 -5.65 -11.44 7.05
C ASN A 100 -5.00 -11.37 5.67
N ALA A 101 -5.62 -11.89 4.60
CA ALA A 101 -5.04 -11.89 3.26
C ALA A 101 -4.63 -10.47 2.82
N LYS A 102 -3.40 -10.35 2.30
CA LYS A 102 -2.81 -9.12 1.74
C LYS A 102 -2.14 -9.35 0.39
N TRP A 103 -1.75 -10.58 0.08
CA TRP A 103 -1.05 -10.91 -1.16
C TRP A 103 -1.47 -12.27 -1.71
N ASP A 104 -1.47 -12.43 -3.03
CA ASP A 104 -1.69 -13.71 -3.71
C ASP A 104 -0.39 -14.34 -4.27
N TRP A 105 0.66 -13.52 -4.43
CA TRP A 105 1.99 -13.91 -4.87
C TRP A 105 3.05 -12.93 -4.37
N TYR A 106 4.30 -13.38 -4.24
CA TYR A 106 5.44 -12.49 -3.99
C TYR A 106 6.78 -13.01 -4.54
N CYS A 107 7.75 -12.10 -4.70
CA CYS A 107 9.16 -12.44 -4.87
C CYS A 107 10.10 -11.41 -4.22
N LEU A 108 11.34 -11.81 -3.91
CA LEU A 108 12.34 -10.91 -3.33
C LEU A 108 12.80 -9.88 -4.38
N GLY A 109 12.69 -8.59 -4.06
CA GLY A 109 13.01 -7.46 -4.93
C GLY A 109 11.99 -7.22 -6.04
N GLY A 110 11.81 -8.21 -6.93
CA GLY A 110 10.89 -8.15 -8.07
C GLY A 110 11.08 -6.90 -8.92
N ARG A 111 10.02 -6.09 -9.08
CA ARG A 111 10.07 -4.79 -9.78
C ARG A 111 10.97 -3.75 -9.12
N TRP A 112 11.33 -3.95 -7.87
CA TRP A 112 12.18 -3.08 -7.07
C TRP A 112 13.54 -3.73 -6.78
N ASP A 113 14.04 -4.55 -7.70
CA ASP A 113 15.37 -5.16 -7.61
C ASP A 113 16.46 -4.10 -7.37
N GLY A 114 17.39 -4.41 -6.47
CA GLY A 114 18.47 -3.52 -6.05
C GLY A 114 18.03 -2.43 -5.07
N PHE A 115 16.99 -2.68 -4.26
CA PHE A 115 16.45 -1.68 -3.33
C PHE A 115 17.45 -1.15 -2.30
N PHE A 116 18.35 -2.01 -1.80
CA PHE A 116 19.37 -1.63 -0.84
C PHE A 116 20.73 -1.43 -1.50
N LEU A 117 21.40 -0.34 -1.16
CA LEU A 117 22.80 -0.11 -1.48
C LEU A 117 23.68 -0.57 -0.31
N HIS A 118 24.51 -1.58 -0.53
CA HIS A 118 25.55 -1.96 0.42
C HIS A 118 26.68 -0.92 0.38
N LYS A 119 27.34 -0.68 1.52
CA LYS A 119 28.56 0.15 1.66
C LYS A 119 29.72 -0.16 0.70
N ASN A 120 29.70 -1.29 0.00
CA ASN A 120 30.72 -1.66 -0.99
C ASN A 120 30.29 -1.30 -2.43
N GLY A 121 29.14 -0.67 -2.61
CA GLY A 121 28.57 -0.29 -3.91
C GLY A 121 27.68 -1.34 -4.56
N MET A 122 27.48 -2.51 -3.94
CA MET A 122 26.60 -3.54 -4.48
C MET A 122 25.13 -3.27 -4.16
N LEU A 123 24.25 -3.50 -5.13
CA LEU A 123 22.81 -3.47 -4.93
C LEU A 123 22.30 -4.86 -4.53
N THR A 124 21.36 -4.91 -3.58
CA THR A 124 20.72 -6.15 -3.09
C THR A 124 19.30 -5.87 -2.58
N ASN A 125 18.50 -6.90 -2.37
CA ASN A 125 17.14 -6.81 -1.82
C ASN A 125 17.02 -7.36 -0.41
N SER A 126 18.11 -7.92 0.13
CA SER A 126 18.18 -8.36 1.51
C SER A 126 19.54 -8.02 2.08
N LEU A 127 19.56 -7.30 3.20
CA LEU A 127 20.79 -6.83 3.83
C LEU A 127 20.58 -6.55 5.32
N ARG A 128 21.65 -6.67 6.12
CA ARG A 128 21.63 -6.18 7.50
C ARG A 128 21.60 -4.66 7.49
N LYS A 129 20.82 -4.05 8.38
CA LYS A 129 20.69 -2.59 8.48
C LYS A 129 22.06 -1.88 8.56
N GLY A 130 23.02 -2.45 9.30
CA GLY A 130 24.35 -1.90 9.48
C GLY A 130 25.23 -1.93 8.24
N ASP A 131 24.92 -2.79 7.26
CA ASP A 131 25.68 -2.92 6.01
C ASP A 131 25.14 -2.02 4.88
N ILE A 132 23.93 -1.47 5.06
CA ILE A 132 23.34 -0.49 4.14
C ILE A 132 24.14 0.82 4.21
N ASP A 133 24.45 1.40 3.05
CA ASP A 133 25.00 2.76 2.95
C ASP A 133 23.92 3.82 3.18
N LEU A 134 23.22 3.73 4.31
CA LEU A 134 22.09 4.59 4.60
C LEU A 134 22.55 6.06 4.67
N ALA A 135 23.70 6.33 5.26
CA ALA A 135 24.25 7.69 5.34
C ALA A 135 24.51 8.29 3.95
N GLY A 136 25.10 7.52 3.03
CA GLY A 136 25.30 7.93 1.64
C GLY A 136 23.97 8.18 0.93
N MET A 137 23.04 7.23 1.00
CA MET A 137 21.73 7.35 0.35
C MET A 137 20.93 8.58 0.84
N LEU A 138 20.91 8.84 2.15
CA LEU A 138 20.23 10.01 2.73
C LEU A 138 20.92 11.32 2.31
N SER A 139 22.26 11.35 2.29
CA SER A 139 23.03 12.51 1.86
C SER A 139 22.78 12.84 0.38
N ASP A 140 22.81 11.84 -0.49
CA ASP A 140 22.58 12.01 -1.92
C ASP A 140 21.15 12.51 -2.19
N LYS A 141 20.15 11.94 -1.50
CA LYS A 141 18.76 12.41 -1.61
C LYS A 141 18.61 13.86 -1.11
N ALA A 142 19.30 14.23 -0.03
CA ALA A 142 19.28 15.60 0.45
C ALA A 142 19.91 16.59 -0.54
N ILE A 143 21.00 16.20 -1.21
CA ILE A 143 21.66 17.02 -2.24
C ILE A 143 20.74 17.20 -3.46
N GLU A 144 20.10 16.12 -3.92
CA GLU A 144 19.12 16.17 -5.01
C GLU A 144 17.95 17.09 -4.64
N ALA A 145 17.33 16.88 -3.48
CA ALA A 145 16.19 17.67 -3.02
C ALA A 145 16.53 19.16 -2.89
N LYS A 146 17.73 19.51 -2.42
CA LYS A 146 18.17 20.92 -2.36
C LYS A 146 18.25 21.55 -3.75
N ARG A 147 18.83 20.84 -4.73
CA ARG A 147 18.92 21.33 -6.11
C ARG A 147 17.54 21.53 -6.73
N ASP A 148 16.62 20.60 -6.49
CA ASP A 148 15.24 20.70 -6.97
C ASP A 148 14.50 21.88 -6.31
N TYR A 149 14.70 22.07 -5.01
CA TYR A 149 14.13 23.21 -4.28
C TYR A 149 14.73 24.54 -4.75
N GLU A 150 16.04 24.64 -4.97
CA GLU A 150 16.69 25.85 -5.51
C GLU A 150 16.08 26.26 -6.86
N LYS A 151 15.77 25.29 -7.73
CA LYS A 151 15.08 25.53 -9.00
C LYS A 151 13.68 26.08 -8.78
N PHE A 152 12.91 25.52 -7.85
CA PHE A 152 11.59 26.02 -7.47
C PHE A 152 11.65 27.42 -6.85
N ALA A 153 12.54 27.64 -5.88
CA ALA A 153 12.78 28.91 -5.21
C ALA A 153 13.15 30.01 -6.21
N GLY A 154 14.03 29.69 -7.18
CA GLY A 154 14.37 30.60 -8.28
C GLY A 154 13.16 30.96 -9.16
N ALA A 155 12.26 30.00 -9.43
CA ALA A 155 11.06 30.24 -10.23
C ALA A 155 10.02 31.10 -9.50
N VAL A 156 9.91 30.99 -8.17
CA VAL A 156 8.96 31.80 -7.39
C VAL A 156 9.56 33.14 -6.91
N SER A 157 10.87 33.30 -6.98
CA SER A 157 11.58 34.52 -6.59
C SER A 157 11.07 35.76 -7.32
N GLY A 158 10.83 36.85 -6.59
CA GLY A 158 10.32 38.09 -7.14
C GLY A 158 8.81 38.11 -7.40
N HIS A 159 8.09 37.02 -7.08
CA HIS A 159 6.65 36.96 -7.11
C HIS A 159 6.07 36.88 -5.69
N GLU A 160 4.81 37.27 -5.53
CA GLU A 160 4.02 36.86 -4.36
C GLU A 160 3.92 35.33 -4.35
N PHE A 161 4.05 34.72 -3.16
CA PHE A 161 4.02 33.27 -3.04
C PHE A 161 2.63 32.75 -3.48
N PRO A 162 2.57 31.78 -4.40
CA PRO A 162 1.31 31.37 -5.01
C PRO A 162 0.37 30.70 -4.00
N ARG A 163 -0.93 30.90 -4.18
CA ARG A 163 -1.96 30.12 -3.51
C ARG A 163 -1.88 28.66 -3.97
N THR A 164 -2.01 27.75 -3.02
CA THR A 164 -2.04 26.31 -3.26
C THR A 164 -3.31 25.89 -4.00
N TRP A 165 -3.27 24.77 -4.71
CA TRP A 165 -4.44 24.22 -5.40
C TRP A 165 -5.59 23.93 -4.42
N THR A 166 -5.26 23.36 -3.25
CA THR A 166 -6.24 23.10 -2.18
C THR A 166 -6.93 24.38 -1.72
N SER A 167 -6.19 25.46 -1.49
CA SER A 167 -6.78 26.73 -1.08
C SER A 167 -7.68 27.35 -2.16
N VAL A 168 -7.33 27.17 -3.44
CA VAL A 168 -8.13 27.63 -4.57
C VAL A 168 -9.41 26.80 -4.68
N ARG A 169 -9.34 25.48 -4.52
CA ARG A 169 -10.51 24.56 -4.57
C ARG A 169 -11.47 24.71 -3.40
N ALA A 170 -10.96 25.13 -2.24
CA ALA A 170 -11.80 25.45 -1.09
C ALA A 170 -12.76 26.61 -1.41
N GLU A 171 -12.29 27.60 -2.15
CA GLU A 171 -13.03 28.83 -2.48
C GLU A 171 -13.81 28.71 -3.81
N ILE A 172 -13.15 28.26 -4.89
CA ILE A 172 -13.73 28.20 -6.23
C ILE A 172 -14.22 26.78 -6.50
N LYS A 173 -15.55 26.58 -6.41
CA LYS A 173 -16.19 25.27 -6.60
C LYS A 173 -16.21 24.80 -8.05
N ASP A 174 -16.34 25.72 -9.00
CA ASP A 174 -16.25 25.44 -10.43
C ASP A 174 -14.81 25.03 -10.80
N ILE A 175 -14.66 23.82 -11.36
CA ILE A 175 -13.34 23.23 -11.59
C ILE A 175 -12.56 23.96 -12.68
N ASP A 176 -13.22 24.44 -13.72
CA ASP A 176 -12.55 25.08 -14.84
C ASP A 176 -12.13 26.49 -14.48
N LYS A 177 -12.97 27.22 -13.72
CA LYS A 177 -12.59 28.51 -13.14
C LYS A 177 -11.45 28.37 -12.13
N ALA A 178 -11.46 27.33 -11.30
CA ALA A 178 -10.37 27.07 -10.36
C ALA A 178 -9.04 26.81 -11.10
N ARG A 179 -9.07 25.99 -12.17
CA ARG A 179 -7.90 25.72 -13.02
C ARG A 179 -7.40 26.99 -13.70
N GLU A 180 -8.30 27.80 -14.25
CA GLU A 180 -7.96 29.06 -14.89
C GLU A 180 -7.31 30.02 -13.90
N PHE A 181 -7.92 30.23 -12.73
CA PHE A 181 -7.36 31.05 -11.67
C PHE A 181 -5.97 30.57 -11.25
N TYR A 182 -5.84 29.27 -10.92
CA TYR A 182 -4.58 28.71 -10.44
C TYR A 182 -3.45 28.89 -11.47
N LYS A 183 -3.73 28.61 -12.76
CA LYS A 183 -2.78 28.81 -13.87
C LYS A 183 -2.51 30.29 -14.16
N SER A 184 -3.40 31.21 -13.77
CA SER A 184 -3.23 32.64 -14.03
C SER A 184 -2.17 33.28 -13.12
N GLN A 185 -1.90 32.69 -11.94
CA GLN A 185 -0.98 33.20 -10.93
C GLN A 185 0.44 33.39 -11.51
N PRO A 186 1.10 34.56 -11.31
CA PRO A 186 2.41 34.85 -11.89
C PRO A 186 3.48 33.80 -11.56
N ALA A 187 3.59 33.40 -10.29
CA ALA A 187 4.54 32.38 -9.86
C ALA A 187 4.27 31.00 -10.50
N ILE A 188 3.00 30.62 -10.71
CA ILE A 188 2.66 29.35 -11.37
C ILE A 188 3.08 29.34 -12.84
N LYS A 189 2.98 30.48 -13.54
CA LYS A 189 3.49 30.61 -14.91
C LYS A 189 5.01 30.49 -14.92
N SER A 190 5.70 31.17 -14.01
CA SER A 190 7.17 31.09 -13.88
C SER A 190 7.65 29.67 -13.56
N ILE A 191 6.99 28.96 -12.63
CA ILE A 191 7.25 27.54 -12.32
C ILE A 191 7.15 26.67 -13.58
N LYS A 192 6.11 26.88 -14.40
CA LYS A 192 5.92 26.15 -15.66
C LYS A 192 7.03 26.49 -16.67
N GLU A 193 7.43 27.75 -16.79
CA GLU A 193 8.50 28.21 -17.68
C GLU A 193 9.88 27.67 -17.26
N ALA A 194 10.10 27.48 -15.95
CA ALA A 194 11.27 26.79 -15.41
C ALA A 194 11.28 25.27 -15.69
N GLY A 195 10.24 24.74 -16.33
CA GLY A 195 10.11 23.32 -16.66
C GLY A 195 9.86 22.44 -15.43
N ILE A 196 9.30 23.00 -14.35
CA ILE A 196 8.86 22.24 -13.19
C ILE A 196 7.43 21.77 -13.48
N ASN A 197 7.27 20.48 -13.77
CA ASN A 197 5.99 19.88 -14.11
C ASN A 197 5.74 18.62 -13.28
N LEU A 198 4.92 18.77 -12.24
CA LEU A 198 4.43 17.65 -11.45
C LEU A 198 3.08 17.24 -12.02
N LEU A 199 3.07 16.21 -12.89
CA LEU A 199 1.92 15.80 -13.72
C LEU A 199 0.58 15.70 -12.97
N PHE A 200 0.61 15.34 -11.68
CA PHE A 200 -0.57 15.12 -10.85
C PHE A 200 -0.53 15.84 -9.49
N GLU A 201 0.46 16.70 -9.23
CA GLU A 201 0.64 17.37 -7.95
C GLU A 201 0.71 18.89 -8.08
N CYS A 202 0.24 19.60 -7.04
CA CYS A 202 0.45 21.03 -6.93
C CYS A 202 1.91 21.29 -6.56
N ALA A 203 2.69 21.90 -7.46
CA ALA A 203 4.08 22.27 -7.17
C ALA A 203 4.23 23.05 -5.85
N VAL A 204 3.30 23.97 -5.57
CA VAL A 204 3.34 24.78 -4.35
C VAL A 204 3.20 23.93 -3.08
N GLU A 205 2.31 22.93 -3.10
CA GLU A 205 2.11 22.00 -1.97
C GLU A 205 3.25 20.99 -1.84
N HIS A 206 3.79 20.56 -2.99
CA HIS A 206 4.91 19.63 -3.06
C HIS A 206 6.17 20.22 -2.43
N TYR A 207 6.57 21.42 -2.87
CA TYR A 207 7.78 22.09 -2.39
C TYR A 207 7.53 22.80 -1.04
N GLY A 208 6.41 23.51 -0.88
CA GLY A 208 6.18 24.37 0.28
C GLY A 208 7.08 25.63 0.26
N ASP A 209 7.10 26.37 1.36
CA ASP A 209 7.87 27.61 1.55
C ASP A 209 9.12 27.44 2.44
N ASP A 210 9.32 26.24 3.01
CA ASP A 210 10.48 25.86 3.83
C ASP A 210 11.31 24.77 3.14
N GLU A 211 12.52 25.14 2.71
CA GLU A 211 13.51 24.24 2.11
C GLU A 211 13.86 23.06 3.02
N GLN A 212 14.07 23.31 4.31
CA GLN A 212 14.48 22.26 5.25
C GLN A 212 13.37 21.25 5.42
N ALA A 213 12.12 21.72 5.54
CA ALA A 213 10.96 20.85 5.60
C ALA A 213 10.82 20.02 4.32
N TYR A 214 11.03 20.61 3.13
CA TYR A 214 11.01 19.88 1.86
C TYR A 214 12.09 18.79 1.81
N VAL A 215 13.33 19.14 2.13
CA VAL A 215 14.46 18.21 2.10
C VAL A 215 14.23 17.05 3.06
N ILE A 216 13.73 17.30 4.28
CA ILE A 216 13.38 16.24 5.24
C ILE A 216 12.30 15.31 4.67
N ARG A 217 11.25 15.85 4.04
CA ARG A 217 10.20 15.04 3.39
C ARG A 217 10.79 14.13 2.30
N GLN A 218 11.70 14.63 1.49
CA GLN A 218 12.35 13.85 0.42
C GLN A 218 13.30 12.78 0.97
N VAL A 219 14.09 13.12 1.99
CA VAL A 219 15.02 12.18 2.64
C VAL A 219 14.27 11.01 3.29
N ASN A 220 13.11 11.27 3.90
CA ASN A 220 12.28 10.21 4.49
C ASN A 220 11.71 9.22 3.45
N CYS A 221 11.80 9.50 2.15
CA CYS A 221 11.37 8.57 1.09
C CYS A 221 12.37 7.44 0.81
N VAL A 222 13.65 7.57 1.21
CA VAL A 222 14.78 6.75 0.72
C VAL A 222 14.62 5.24 0.95
N LEU A 223 13.89 4.83 2.00
CA LEU A 223 13.56 3.43 2.28
C LEU A 223 12.09 3.29 2.71
N SER A 224 11.17 3.91 1.97
CA SER A 224 9.74 3.87 2.29
C SER A 224 8.99 2.85 1.43
N PRO A 225 8.71 1.63 1.95
CA PRO A 225 7.90 0.63 1.25
C PRO A 225 6.42 0.97 1.38
N TYR A 226 5.55 0.23 0.70
CA TYR A 226 4.10 0.32 0.88
C TYR A 226 3.65 -0.24 2.23
N ALA A 227 4.21 -1.39 2.62
CA ALA A 227 3.95 -2.04 3.90
C ALA A 227 5.24 -2.55 4.55
N ILE A 228 5.17 -2.82 5.85
CA ILE A 228 6.24 -3.38 6.68
C ILE A 228 5.67 -4.57 7.44
N ILE A 229 6.45 -5.65 7.55
CA ILE A 229 6.21 -6.69 8.55
C ILE A 229 7.26 -6.57 9.63
N HIS A 230 6.83 -6.26 10.84
CA HIS A 230 7.69 -6.08 12.00
C HIS A 230 7.08 -6.75 13.23
N GLU A 231 7.89 -7.56 13.92
CA GLU A 231 7.47 -8.30 15.12
C GLU A 231 6.19 -9.15 14.92
N GLY A 232 6.01 -9.69 13.70
CA GLY A 232 4.86 -10.51 13.33
C GLY A 232 3.59 -9.74 13.00
N ASN A 233 3.65 -8.41 12.90
CA ASN A 233 2.53 -7.57 12.52
C ASN A 233 2.75 -6.98 11.13
N TRP A 234 1.70 -7.02 10.30
CA TRP A 234 1.59 -6.25 9.08
C TRP A 234 1.26 -4.81 9.42
N ILE A 235 1.95 -3.89 8.77
CA ILE A 235 1.81 -2.47 8.98
C ILE A 235 1.79 -1.82 7.61
N SER A 236 0.66 -1.22 7.23
CA SER A 236 0.54 -0.44 6.00
C SER A 236 -0.16 0.88 6.23
N LYS A 237 0.05 1.82 5.32
CA LYS A 237 -0.67 3.10 5.32
C LYS A 237 -2.19 2.86 5.29
N GLY A 238 -2.90 3.38 6.29
CA GLY A 238 -4.34 3.22 6.45
C GLY A 238 -4.78 2.13 7.41
N GLU A 239 -3.89 1.29 7.97
CA GLU A 239 -4.30 0.39 9.05
C GLU A 239 -4.28 1.07 10.42
N MET A 240 -5.37 0.94 11.19
CA MET A 240 -5.51 1.58 12.50
C MET A 240 -4.42 1.18 13.50
N GLY A 241 -3.96 2.16 14.29
CA GLY A 241 -3.25 1.91 15.54
C GLY A 241 -1.72 1.97 15.46
N TRP A 242 -1.14 2.07 14.27
CA TRP A 242 0.31 2.23 14.13
C TRP A 242 0.76 3.64 14.53
N PHE A 243 1.68 3.76 15.50
CA PHE A 243 2.13 5.02 16.11
C PHE A 243 1.02 5.95 16.66
N GLY A 244 -0.16 5.40 17.00
CA GLY A 244 -1.30 6.20 17.47
C GLY A 244 -1.94 7.06 16.38
N LEU A 245 -1.70 6.73 15.10
CA LEU A 245 -2.34 7.37 13.97
C LEU A 245 -3.71 6.72 13.69
N PHE A 246 -4.68 7.56 13.34
CA PHE A 246 -6.03 7.15 12.92
C PHE A 246 -6.05 6.98 11.39
N GLU A 247 -6.79 5.97 10.92
CA GLU A 247 -6.81 5.43 9.55
C GLU A 247 -7.07 6.47 8.45
N ASP A 248 -7.97 7.44 8.68
CA ASP A 248 -8.48 8.32 7.63
C ASP A 248 -7.58 9.53 7.25
N GLU A 249 -6.44 9.73 7.93
CA GLU A 249 -5.66 10.99 7.80
C GLU A 249 -4.14 10.82 7.58
N VAL A 250 -3.63 9.59 7.46
CA VAL A 250 -2.17 9.40 7.32
C VAL A 250 -1.70 9.76 5.91
N THR A 251 -1.08 10.94 5.79
CA THR A 251 -0.43 11.40 4.56
C THR A 251 0.78 10.53 4.20
N GLN A 252 1.19 10.56 2.92
CA GLN A 252 2.40 9.86 2.49
C GLN A 252 3.65 10.35 3.24
N TYR A 253 3.71 11.64 3.57
CA TYR A 253 4.83 12.21 4.30
C TYR A 253 4.92 11.70 5.73
N GLN A 254 3.79 11.57 6.44
CA GLN A 254 3.76 10.99 7.78
C GLN A 254 4.13 9.51 7.77
N TRP A 255 3.67 8.75 6.76
CA TRP A 255 4.11 7.35 6.58
C TRP A 255 5.63 7.27 6.43
N ASN A 256 6.20 8.02 5.48
CA ASN A 256 7.64 8.05 5.22
C ASN A 256 8.45 8.43 6.48
N GLU A 257 8.00 9.43 7.23
CA GLU A 257 8.62 9.83 8.49
C GLU A 257 8.64 8.68 9.51
N LYS A 258 7.51 8.00 9.70
CA LYS A 258 7.39 6.89 10.65
C LYS A 258 8.20 5.67 10.25
N VAL A 259 8.28 5.37 8.96
CA VAL A 259 9.16 4.32 8.46
C VAL A 259 10.64 4.68 8.69
N SER A 260 11.03 5.90 8.33
CA SER A 260 12.40 6.41 8.54
C SER A 260 12.79 6.35 10.03
N GLU A 261 11.88 6.78 10.91
CA GLU A 261 12.04 6.71 12.37
C GLU A 261 12.24 5.26 12.84
N LEU A 262 11.39 4.32 12.37
CA LEU A 262 11.50 2.90 12.70
C LEU A 262 12.87 2.34 12.28
N ILE A 263 13.25 2.49 11.01
CA ILE A 263 14.50 1.96 10.46
C ILE A 263 15.71 2.52 11.21
N SER A 264 15.69 3.81 11.58
CA SER A 264 16.79 4.45 12.31
C SER A 264 17.04 3.84 13.69
N LYS A 265 15.99 3.29 14.32
CA LYS A 265 16.04 2.69 15.67
C LYS A 265 16.41 1.21 15.66
N LEU A 266 16.45 0.57 14.48
CA LEU A 266 16.84 -0.84 14.38
C LEU A 266 18.32 -1.03 14.70
N GLN A 267 18.63 -2.16 15.33
CA GLN A 267 20.00 -2.64 15.55
C GLN A 267 20.67 -2.93 14.21
N ASP A 268 21.99 -2.74 14.14
CA ASP A 268 22.77 -2.88 12.90
C ASP A 268 22.72 -4.31 12.34
N GLU A 269 22.59 -5.30 13.20
CA GLU A 269 22.54 -6.72 12.85
C GLU A 269 21.16 -7.14 12.31
N THR A 270 20.13 -6.29 12.46
CA THR A 270 18.76 -6.56 12.01
C THR A 270 18.73 -6.80 10.50
N MET A 271 18.20 -7.95 10.08
CA MET A 271 18.00 -8.26 8.66
C MET A 271 16.78 -7.51 8.11
N LEU A 272 16.95 -6.91 6.93
CA LEU A 272 15.92 -6.23 6.16
C LEU A 272 15.80 -6.90 4.79
N SER A 273 14.60 -7.30 4.39
CA SER A 273 14.34 -7.95 3.09
C SER A 273 13.14 -7.30 2.41
N LEU A 274 13.31 -6.79 1.18
CA LEU A 274 12.23 -6.19 0.42
C LEU A 274 11.61 -7.19 -0.56
N TYR A 275 10.30 -7.31 -0.52
CA TYR A 275 9.50 -8.14 -1.41
C TYR A 275 8.60 -7.30 -2.33
N ASP A 276 8.46 -7.75 -3.56
CA ASP A 276 7.40 -7.36 -4.50
C ASP A 276 6.23 -8.32 -4.27
N CYS A 277 5.15 -7.82 -3.68
CA CYS A 277 3.89 -8.55 -3.47
C CYS A 277 2.87 -8.17 -4.54
N HIS A 278 2.00 -9.12 -4.89
CA HIS A 278 0.84 -8.92 -5.76
C HIS A 278 -0.48 -9.04 -4.98
N VAL A 279 -1.52 -8.35 -5.45
CA VAL A 279 -2.92 -8.40 -4.99
C VAL A 279 -3.87 -8.25 -6.17
#